data_AF-A0ABD7M5M8-F1
#
_entry.id   AF-A0ABD7M5M8-F1
#
_cell.length_a   1.000
_cell.length_b   1.000
_cell.length_c   1.000
_cell.angle_alpha   90.00
_cell.angle_beta   90.00
_cell.angle_gamma   90.00
#
_symmetry.space_group_name_H-M   'P 1'
#
loop_
_entity.id
_entity.type
_entity.pdbx_description
1 polymer ?
#
loop_
_entity_poly.entity_id
_entity_poly.type
_entity_poly.pdbx_seq_one_letter_code
_entity_poly.pdbx_strand_id
1 'polypeptide(L)'
;MHPLDDDPHETTDPAPDLASLRPLRLFQTVTAVTGALSAAGVGGVLALQSTPGYARAVLEARSWGASEVTDADVAAFLTPAGAWPVAAAAVVVLTLVLLAGITRRIRAVRPVGSVLVVLGMLTAAFWMVDGGRMVQAGGGGPVVLGAVVGMLVSSAVWLRVAHRRETRAAFDG
;
A
#
# COMPACT_ATOMS: atom_id res chain seq x y z
N MET A 1 -43.60 33.24 -44.15
CA MET A 1 -42.22 32.74 -44.32
C MET A 1 -41.49 33.05 -43.03
N HIS A 2 -41.15 32.01 -42.29
CA HIS A 2 -40.54 32.06 -40.95
C HIS A 2 -39.04 32.30 -41.12
N PRO A 3 -38.41 33.29 -40.45
CA PRO A 3 -36.97 33.23 -40.23
C PRO A 3 -36.73 32.16 -39.16
N LEU A 4 -35.87 31.20 -39.46
CA LEU A 4 -35.33 30.25 -38.49
C LEU A 4 -34.16 30.98 -37.82
N ASP A 5 -34.31 31.28 -36.54
CA ASP A 5 -33.20 31.68 -35.69
C ASP A 5 -32.31 30.44 -35.50
N ASP A 6 -31.14 30.46 -36.15
CA ASP A 6 -30.02 29.60 -35.79
C ASP A 6 -29.54 30.05 -34.40
N ASP A 7 -29.83 29.25 -33.37
CA ASP A 7 -29.39 29.47 -32.00
C ASP A 7 -28.18 28.56 -31.73
N PRO A 8 -26.92 29.03 -31.85
CA PRO A 8 -25.74 28.22 -31.62
C PRO A 8 -25.32 28.34 -30.16
N HIS A 9 -26.19 27.91 -29.26
CA HIS A 9 -25.83 27.68 -27.86
C HIS A 9 -25.78 26.18 -27.59
N GLU A 10 -24.92 25.50 -28.35
CA GLU A 10 -24.32 24.24 -27.90
C GLU A 10 -23.39 24.58 -26.73
N THR A 11 -23.97 24.65 -25.53
CA THR A 11 -23.24 24.71 -24.26
C THR A 11 -22.49 23.40 -24.10
N THR A 12 -21.37 23.28 -24.79
CA THR A 12 -20.34 22.32 -24.46
C THR A 12 -19.84 22.72 -23.09
N ASP A 13 -20.25 21.95 -22.07
CA ASP A 13 -19.64 22.01 -20.74
C ASP A 13 -18.11 22.08 -20.94
N PRO A 14 -17.41 23.09 -20.38
CA PRO A 14 -15.98 23.18 -20.57
C PRO A 14 -15.38 21.88 -20.05
N ALA A 15 -14.79 21.10 -20.97
CA ALA A 15 -14.14 19.85 -20.62
C ALA A 15 -13.22 20.12 -19.41
N PRO A 16 -13.34 19.36 -18.32
CA PRO A 16 -12.64 19.68 -17.08
C PRO A 16 -11.15 19.79 -17.38
N ASP A 17 -10.57 20.95 -17.08
CA ASP A 17 -9.19 21.29 -17.41
C ASP A 17 -8.26 20.14 -17.00
N LEU A 18 -7.68 19.46 -17.99
CA LEU A 18 -6.87 18.27 -17.77
C LEU A 18 -5.67 18.54 -16.85
N ALA A 19 -5.22 19.81 -16.79
CA ALA A 19 -4.18 20.25 -15.86
C ALA A 19 -4.65 20.18 -14.41
N SER A 20 -5.91 20.54 -14.13
CA SER A 20 -6.52 20.52 -12.79
C SER A 20 -6.70 19.09 -12.22
N LEU A 21 -6.83 18.08 -13.10
CA LEU A 21 -7.02 16.68 -12.71
C LEU A 21 -5.70 15.92 -12.52
N ARG A 22 -4.58 16.46 -13.00
CA ARG A 22 -3.25 15.82 -12.93
C ARG A 22 -2.82 15.47 -11.50
N PRO A 23 -3.03 16.33 -10.47
CA PRO A 23 -2.68 16.01 -9.09
C PRO A 23 -3.50 14.84 -8.52
N LEU A 24 -4.78 14.73 -8.88
CA LEU A 24 -5.65 13.62 -8.45
C LEU A 24 -5.27 12.31 -9.12
N ARG A 25 -4.97 12.33 -10.43
CA ARG A 25 -4.48 11.14 -11.15
C ARG A 25 -3.17 10.63 -10.58
N LEU A 26 -2.23 11.53 -10.29
CA LEU A 26 -0.98 11.16 -9.62
C LEU A 26 -1.26 10.52 -8.25
N PHE A 27 -2.17 11.10 -7.47
CA PHE A 27 -2.50 10.57 -6.15
C PHE A 27 -3.17 9.19 -6.23
N GLN A 28 -4.05 8.97 -7.21
CA GLN A 28 -4.64 7.65 -7.51
C GLN A 28 -3.56 6.64 -7.88
N THR A 29 -2.66 6.96 -8.82
CA THR A 29 -1.57 6.07 -9.24
C THR A 29 -0.67 5.69 -8.05
N VAL A 30 -0.25 6.67 -7.27
CA VAL A 30 0.60 6.41 -6.09
C VAL A 30 -0.13 5.58 -5.05
N THR A 31 -1.43 5.79 -4.85
CA THR A 31 -2.26 4.95 -3.97
C THR A 31 -2.34 3.51 -4.46
N ALA A 32 -2.58 3.30 -5.76
CA ALA A 32 -2.63 1.96 -6.35
C ALA A 32 -1.28 1.23 -6.23
N VAL A 33 -0.17 1.91 -6.54
CA VAL A 33 1.18 1.35 -6.42
C VAL A 33 1.52 1.00 -4.97
N THR A 34 1.23 1.92 -4.04
CA THR A 34 1.47 1.69 -2.60
C THR A 34 0.66 0.51 -2.09
N GLY A 35 -0.62 0.43 -2.48
CA GLY A 35 -1.50 -0.67 -2.13
C GLY A 35 -1.04 -2.02 -2.68
N ALA A 36 -0.63 -2.07 -3.95
CA ALA A 36 -0.12 -3.30 -4.59
C ALA A 36 1.17 -3.80 -3.91
N LEU A 37 2.12 -2.89 -3.66
CA LEU A 37 3.38 -3.23 -2.97
C LEU A 37 3.13 -3.63 -1.51
N SER A 38 2.19 -2.97 -0.84
CA SER A 38 1.79 -3.34 0.53
C SER A 38 1.13 -4.72 0.56
N ALA A 39 0.25 -5.05 -0.37
CA ALA A 39 -0.39 -6.35 -0.45
C ALA A 39 0.62 -7.47 -0.76
N ALA A 40 1.54 -7.22 -1.69
CA ALA A 40 2.63 -8.14 -2.01
C ALA A 40 3.60 -8.32 -0.84
N GLY A 41 3.98 -7.25 -0.14
CA GLY A 41 4.83 -7.29 1.03
C GLY A 41 4.18 -8.06 2.19
N VAL A 42 2.95 -7.70 2.57
CA VAL A 42 2.20 -8.36 3.65
C VAL A 42 1.95 -9.82 3.33
N GLY A 43 1.38 -10.11 2.15
CA GLY A 43 1.12 -11.49 1.73
C GLY A 43 2.40 -12.32 1.62
N GLY A 44 3.46 -11.73 1.08
CA GLY A 44 4.76 -12.37 0.91
C GLY A 44 5.44 -12.71 2.23
N VAL A 45 5.49 -11.78 3.18
CA VAL A 45 6.10 -12.03 4.50
C VAL A 45 5.32 -13.09 5.26
N LEU A 46 3.99 -12.99 5.28
CA LEU A 46 3.14 -13.99 5.93
C LEU A 46 3.24 -15.37 5.28
N ALA A 47 3.43 -15.43 3.95
CA ALA A 47 3.69 -16.66 3.22
C ALA A 47 5.06 -17.26 3.53
N LEU A 48 6.11 -16.44 3.74
CA LEU A 48 7.39 -16.95 4.23
C LEU A 48 7.27 -17.49 5.66
N GLN A 49 6.53 -16.78 6.52
CA GLN A 49 6.26 -17.15 7.92
C GLN A 49 5.41 -18.42 8.08
N SER A 50 4.81 -18.95 7.01
CA SER A 50 4.16 -20.27 7.07
C SER A 50 5.18 -21.42 6.96
N THR A 51 6.44 -21.14 6.62
CA THR A 51 7.51 -22.13 6.56
C THR A 51 8.26 -22.22 7.89
N PRO A 52 8.35 -23.40 8.54
CA PRO A 52 9.01 -23.54 9.83
C PRO A 52 10.48 -23.12 9.85
N GLY A 53 11.20 -23.35 8.74
CA GLY A 53 12.60 -22.97 8.61
C GLY A 53 12.82 -21.46 8.65
N TYR A 54 11.99 -20.68 7.93
CA TYR A 54 12.05 -19.22 7.98
C TYR A 54 11.60 -18.68 9.34
N ALA A 55 10.50 -19.21 9.88
CA ALA A 55 9.99 -18.83 11.20
C ALA A 55 11.04 -18.98 12.30
N ARG A 56 11.70 -20.15 12.35
CA ARG A 56 12.82 -20.40 13.28
C ARG A 56 13.96 -19.41 13.06
N ALA A 57 14.39 -19.20 11.82
CA ALA A 57 15.49 -18.30 11.53
C ALA A 57 15.20 -16.84 11.94
N VAL A 58 13.95 -16.39 11.87
CA VAL A 58 13.52 -15.08 12.37
C VAL A 58 13.53 -15.03 13.90
N LEU A 59 12.97 -16.04 14.56
CA LEU A 59 12.95 -16.11 16.03
C LEU A 59 14.37 -16.15 16.61
N GLU A 60 15.27 -16.92 16.02
CA GLU A 60 16.67 -17.00 16.45
C GLU A 60 17.38 -15.65 16.31
N ALA A 61 17.15 -14.92 15.21
CA ALA A 61 17.69 -13.57 15.04
C ALA A 61 17.17 -12.61 16.13
N ARG A 62 15.87 -12.66 16.43
CA ARG A 62 15.23 -11.76 17.38
C ARG A 62 15.47 -12.14 18.85
N SER A 63 15.91 -13.37 19.11
CA SER A 63 16.33 -13.80 20.44
C SER A 63 17.63 -13.13 20.90
N TRP A 64 18.43 -12.60 19.97
CA TRP A 64 19.77 -12.04 20.24
C TRP A 64 20.71 -13.01 20.99
N GLY A 65 20.46 -14.32 20.89
CA GLY A 65 21.20 -15.35 21.63
C GLY A 65 20.85 -15.42 23.12
N ALA A 66 19.83 -14.69 23.58
CA ALA A 66 19.42 -14.66 24.98
C ALA A 66 18.56 -15.87 25.39
N SER A 67 17.94 -16.55 24.44
CA SER A 67 17.06 -17.70 24.67
C SER A 67 17.14 -18.70 23.52
N GLU A 68 17.11 -19.99 23.85
CA GLU A 68 16.96 -21.06 22.87
C GLU A 68 15.54 -21.05 22.27
N VAL A 69 15.43 -21.16 20.95
CA VAL A 69 14.14 -21.16 20.24
C VAL A 69 13.60 -22.58 20.18
N THR A 70 12.45 -22.81 20.80
CA THR A 70 11.82 -24.14 20.84
C THR A 70 10.90 -24.40 19.64
N ASP A 71 10.57 -25.67 19.38
CA ASP A 71 9.55 -26.03 18.38
C ASP A 71 8.17 -25.43 18.71
N ALA A 72 7.85 -25.26 19.99
CA ALA A 72 6.60 -24.65 20.43
C ALA A 72 6.56 -23.16 20.06
N ASP A 73 7.66 -22.44 20.22
CA ASP A 73 7.77 -21.02 19.82
C ASP A 73 7.60 -20.87 18.31
N VAL A 74 8.22 -21.76 17.53
CA VAL A 74 8.07 -21.79 16.07
C VAL A 74 6.61 -22.04 15.70
N ALA A 75 5.97 -23.06 16.28
CA ALA A 75 4.57 -23.39 16.00
C ALA A 75 3.62 -22.23 16.34
N ALA A 76 3.87 -21.50 17.43
CA ALA A 76 3.10 -20.33 17.82
C ALA A 76 3.32 -19.12 16.90
N PHE A 77 4.50 -19.03 16.29
CA PHE A 77 4.86 -17.94 15.36
C PHE A 77 4.38 -18.17 13.92
N LEU A 78 4.08 -19.42 13.54
CA LEU A 78 3.65 -19.75 12.18
C LEU A 78 2.38 -19.00 11.80
N THR A 79 2.38 -18.44 10.58
CA THR A 79 1.17 -17.89 9.98
C THR A 79 0.12 -19.00 9.80
N PRO A 80 -1.11 -18.83 10.31
CA PRO A 80 -2.19 -19.80 10.10
C PRO A 80 -2.49 -20.02 8.61
N ALA A 81 -2.90 -21.25 8.27
CA ALA A 81 -3.28 -21.59 6.90
C ALA A 81 -4.37 -20.64 6.38
N GLY A 82 -4.14 -20.07 5.19
CA GLY A 82 -5.08 -19.12 4.58
C GLY A 82 -5.05 -17.70 5.16
N ALA A 83 -4.25 -17.39 6.19
CA ALA A 83 -4.15 -16.03 6.72
C ALA A 83 -3.40 -15.07 5.77
N TRP A 84 -2.36 -15.54 5.08
CA TRP A 84 -1.59 -14.70 4.13
C TRP A 84 -2.42 -14.17 2.94
N PRO A 85 -3.28 -14.96 2.24
CA PRO A 85 -4.11 -14.41 1.16
C PRO A 85 -5.20 -13.49 1.70
N VAL A 86 -5.74 -13.77 2.90
CA VAL A 86 -6.76 -12.93 3.54
C VAL A 86 -6.17 -11.57 3.91
N ALA A 87 -4.97 -11.52 4.49
CA ALA A 87 -4.28 -10.28 4.82
C ALA A 87 -3.96 -9.46 3.56
N ALA A 88 -3.46 -10.10 2.49
CA ALA A 88 -3.22 -9.43 1.21
C ALA A 88 -4.52 -8.86 0.62
N ALA A 89 -5.61 -9.63 0.64
CA ALA A 89 -6.93 -9.19 0.17
C ALA A 89 -7.46 -8.00 0.99
N ALA A 90 -7.29 -8.00 2.31
CA ALA A 90 -7.67 -6.88 3.17
C ALA A 90 -6.94 -5.58 2.79
N VAL A 91 -5.64 -5.66 2.47
CA VAL A 91 -4.86 -4.52 1.99
C VAL A 91 -5.38 -4.01 0.63
N VAL A 92 -5.73 -4.93 -0.28
CA VAL A 92 -6.35 -4.57 -1.57
C VAL A 92 -7.68 -3.85 -1.35
N VAL A 93 -8.55 -4.37 -0.48
CA VAL A 93 -9.84 -3.74 -0.16
C VAL A 93 -9.63 -2.33 0.41
N LEU A 94 -8.70 -2.16 1.36
CA LEU A 94 -8.37 -0.84 1.90
C LEU A 94 -7.88 0.12 0.82
N THR A 95 -7.05 -0.37 -0.11
CA THR A 95 -6.57 0.41 -1.25
C THR A 95 -7.72 0.86 -2.13
N LEU A 96 -8.67 -0.02 -2.45
CA LEU A 96 -9.85 0.30 -3.24
C LEU A 96 -10.76 1.32 -2.54
N VAL A 97 -10.92 1.20 -1.22
CA VAL A 97 -11.67 2.19 -0.41
C VAL A 97 -11.00 3.57 -0.48
N LEU A 98 -9.68 3.64 -0.34
CA LEU A 98 -8.94 4.88 -0.48
C LEU A 98 -9.09 5.45 -1.90
N LEU A 99 -8.92 4.64 -2.94
CA LEU A 99 -9.11 5.06 -4.33
C LEU A 99 -10.51 5.60 -4.59
N ALA A 100 -11.55 4.90 -4.12
CA ALA A 100 -12.93 5.37 -4.21
C ALA A 100 -13.12 6.71 -3.50
N GLY A 101 -12.51 6.87 -2.32
CA GLY A 101 -12.51 8.12 -1.59
C GLY A 101 -11.78 9.26 -2.32
N ILE A 102 -10.66 8.99 -2.99
CA ILE A 102 -9.94 9.98 -3.81
C ILE A 102 -10.80 10.41 -5.00
N THR A 103 -11.40 9.45 -5.70
CA THR A 103 -12.29 9.71 -6.85
C THR A 103 -13.50 10.55 -6.43
N ARG A 104 -14.05 10.30 -5.24
CA ARG A 104 -15.14 11.08 -4.64
C ARG A 104 -14.68 12.34 -3.90
N ARG A 105 -13.38 12.67 -3.92
CA ARG A 105 -12.76 13.84 -3.27
C ARG A 105 -13.11 13.96 -1.77
N ILE A 106 -13.20 12.84 -1.06
CA ILE A 106 -13.51 12.82 0.37
C ILE A 106 -12.32 13.35 1.17
N ARG A 107 -12.49 14.48 1.86
CA ARG A 107 -11.40 15.15 2.63
C ARG A 107 -10.73 14.24 3.67
N ALA A 108 -11.51 13.35 4.29
CA ALA A 108 -11.02 12.41 5.32
C ALA A 108 -10.03 11.35 4.79
N VAL A 109 -9.98 11.12 3.48
CA VAL A 109 -9.07 10.12 2.88
C VAL A 109 -7.61 10.44 3.14
N ARG A 110 -7.25 11.73 3.18
CA ARG A 110 -5.88 12.17 3.42
C ARG A 110 -5.40 11.82 4.83
N PRO A 111 -6.04 12.28 5.93
CA PRO A 111 -5.60 11.92 7.27
C PRO A 111 -5.70 10.41 7.55
N VAL A 112 -6.78 9.74 7.12
CA VAL A 112 -6.94 8.29 7.31
C VAL A 112 -5.86 7.52 6.54
N GLY A 113 -5.66 7.86 5.26
CA GLY A 113 -4.61 7.26 4.44
C GLY A 113 -3.21 7.51 5.00
N SER A 114 -2.93 8.70 5.52
CA SER A 114 -1.63 8.99 6.17
C SER A 114 -1.37 8.09 7.37
N VAL A 115 -2.37 7.85 8.22
CA VAL A 115 -2.24 6.92 9.35
C VAL A 115 -1.93 5.50 8.85
N LEU A 116 -2.72 5.01 7.88
CA LEU A 116 -2.52 3.66 7.31
C LEU A 116 -1.14 3.51 6.67
N VAL A 117 -0.70 4.51 5.91
CA VAL A 117 0.59 4.49 5.21
C VAL A 117 1.76 4.62 6.18
N VAL A 118 1.65 5.41 7.26
CA VAL A 118 2.67 5.44 8.32
C VAL A 118 2.78 4.08 9.01
N LEU A 119 1.66 3.46 9.36
CA LEU A 119 1.66 2.10 9.93
C LEU A 119 2.29 1.08 8.96
N GLY A 120 1.98 1.20 7.66
CA GLY A 120 2.59 0.39 6.62
C GLY A 120 4.10 0.60 6.53
N MET A 121 4.56 1.85 6.59
CA MET A 121 5.98 2.20 6.55
C MET A 121 6.74 1.64 7.78
N LEU A 122 6.15 1.73 8.97
CA LEU A 122 6.72 1.14 10.19
C LEU A 122 6.80 -0.39 10.10
N THR A 123 5.74 -1.02 9.60
CA THR A 123 5.69 -2.47 9.36
C THR A 123 6.78 -2.90 8.37
N ALA A 124 6.94 -2.15 7.27
CA ALA A 124 7.98 -2.42 6.28
C ALA A 124 9.39 -2.27 6.86
N ALA A 125 9.64 -1.18 7.61
CA ALA A 125 10.92 -0.96 8.28
C ALA A 125 11.26 -2.09 9.26
N PHE A 126 10.26 -2.56 10.03
CA PHE A 126 10.41 -3.70 10.93
C PHE A 126 10.80 -4.97 10.18
N TRP A 127 10.12 -5.30 9.08
CA TRP A 127 10.42 -6.50 8.29
C TRP A 127 11.75 -6.44 7.53
N MET A 128 12.23 -5.25 7.19
CA MET A 128 13.56 -5.10 6.58
C MET A 128 14.70 -5.54 7.51
N VAL A 129 14.49 -5.53 8.84
CA VAL A 129 15.46 -6.07 9.81
C VAL A 129 15.70 -7.56 9.58
N ASP A 130 14.66 -8.30 9.18
CA ASP A 130 14.74 -9.72 8.84
C ASP A 130 15.13 -9.96 7.37
N GLY A 131 15.51 -8.91 6.63
CA GLY A 131 15.76 -8.98 5.19
C GLY A 131 16.86 -9.98 4.81
N GLY A 132 17.90 -10.11 5.63
CA GLY A 132 18.92 -11.14 5.43
C GLY A 132 18.36 -12.56 5.48
N ARG A 133 17.38 -12.81 6.36
CA ARG A 133 16.68 -14.11 6.47
C ARG A 133 15.73 -14.34 5.31
N MET A 134 15.08 -13.28 4.82
CA MET A 134 14.25 -13.38 3.60
C MET A 134 15.10 -13.80 2.41
N VAL A 135 16.29 -13.22 2.23
CA VAL A 135 17.20 -13.61 1.13
C VAL A 135 17.68 -15.06 1.31
N GLN A 136 18.06 -15.45 2.53
CA GLN A 136 18.53 -16.81 2.83
C GLN A 136 17.46 -17.89 2.67
N ALA A 137 16.18 -17.56 2.82
CA ALA A 137 15.09 -18.48 2.54
C ALA A 137 15.04 -18.93 1.06
N GLY A 138 15.71 -18.20 0.16
CA GLY A 138 15.77 -18.50 -1.26
C GLY A 138 14.40 -18.36 -1.95
N GLY A 139 14.30 -18.87 -3.19
CA GLY A 139 13.06 -18.86 -3.97
C GLY A 139 12.43 -17.47 -4.08
N GLY A 140 11.28 -17.26 -3.44
CA GLY A 140 10.53 -15.99 -3.43
C GLY A 140 11.01 -14.95 -2.41
N GLY A 141 11.90 -15.31 -1.50
CA GLY A 141 12.34 -14.43 -0.41
C GLY A 141 12.93 -13.08 -0.83
N PRO A 142 13.85 -13.02 -1.82
CA PRO A 142 14.34 -11.74 -2.37
C PRO A 142 13.23 -10.88 -3.01
N VAL A 143 12.22 -11.50 -3.62
CA VAL A 143 11.07 -10.79 -4.20
C VAL A 143 10.21 -10.17 -3.11
N VAL A 144 9.96 -10.90 -2.02
CA VAL A 144 9.25 -10.38 -0.84
C VAL A 144 9.99 -9.20 -0.24
N LEU A 145 11.31 -9.30 -0.07
CA LEU A 145 12.12 -8.17 0.40
C LEU A 145 12.01 -6.96 -0.53
N GLY A 146 12.07 -7.17 -1.85
CA GLY A 146 11.84 -6.12 -2.84
C GLY A 146 10.47 -5.45 -2.70
N ALA A 147 9.41 -6.23 -2.44
CA ALA A 147 8.08 -5.71 -2.19
C ALA A 147 8.00 -4.90 -0.88
N VAL A 148 8.67 -5.35 0.19
CA VAL A 148 8.75 -4.63 1.48
C VAL A 148 9.51 -3.30 1.34
N VAL A 149 10.64 -3.29 0.63
CA VAL A 149 11.38 -2.05 0.32
C VAL A 149 10.51 -1.12 -0.54
N GLY A 150 9.85 -1.68 -1.56
CA GLY A 150 8.92 -0.93 -2.40
C GLY A 150 7.76 -0.33 -1.60
N MET A 151 7.20 -1.08 -0.66
CA MET A 151 6.16 -0.63 0.27
C MET A 151 6.64 0.56 1.10
N LEU A 152 7.86 0.51 1.66
CA LEU A 152 8.46 1.61 2.40
C LEU A 152 8.61 2.88 1.54
N VAL A 153 9.22 2.73 0.35
CA VAL A 153 9.49 3.86 -0.56
C VAL A 153 8.19 4.46 -1.09
N SER A 154 7.26 3.61 -1.55
CA SER A 154 5.97 4.06 -2.06
C SER A 154 5.13 4.73 -0.98
N SER A 155 5.20 4.26 0.26
CA SER A 155 4.57 4.91 1.42
C SER A 155 5.09 6.33 1.65
N ALA A 156 6.42 6.53 1.59
CA ALA A 156 7.01 7.86 1.70
C ALA A 156 6.60 8.78 0.54
N VAL A 157 6.54 8.25 -0.69
CA VAL A 157 6.04 8.98 -1.87
C VAL A 157 4.57 9.34 -1.70
N TRP A 158 3.75 8.42 -1.19
CA TRP A 158 2.34 8.63 -0.92
C TRP A 158 2.13 9.79 0.06
N LEU A 159 2.84 9.78 1.20
CA LEU A 159 2.78 10.88 2.18
C LEU A 159 3.19 12.21 1.55
N ARG A 160 4.28 12.21 0.76
CA ARG A 160 4.72 13.41 0.05
C ARG A 160 3.61 13.94 -0.86
N VAL A 161 3.00 13.09 -1.70
CA VAL A 161 1.95 13.47 -2.65
C VAL A 161 0.68 13.91 -1.95
N ALA A 162 0.18 13.14 -0.97
CA ALA A 162 -1.02 13.43 -0.20
C ALA A 162 -1.00 14.81 0.48
N HIS A 163 0.21 15.30 0.80
CA HIS A 163 0.40 16.57 1.49
C HIS A 163 0.91 17.71 0.61
N ARG A 164 1.09 17.52 -0.71
CA ARG A 164 1.37 18.63 -1.65
C ARG A 164 0.20 19.60 -1.72
N ARG A 165 0.49 20.90 -1.85
CA ARG A 165 -0.52 21.97 -1.95
C ARG A 165 -1.55 21.71 -3.05
N GLU A 166 -1.07 21.33 -4.25
CA GLU A 166 -1.91 20.99 -5.40
C GLU A 166 -2.92 19.88 -5.09
N THR A 167 -2.47 18.82 -4.41
CA THR A 167 -3.35 17.72 -3.99
C THR A 167 -4.33 18.15 -2.91
N ARG A 168 -3.98 19.09 -2.01
CA ARG A 168 -4.95 19.62 -1.03
C ARG A 168 -6.04 20.43 -1.72
N ALA A 169 -5.63 21.37 -2.57
CA ALA A 169 -6.53 22.23 -3.33
C ALA A 169 -7.55 21.42 -4.14
N ALA A 170 -7.11 20.33 -4.77
CA ALA A 170 -7.98 19.45 -5.55
C ALA A 170 -9.10 18.74 -4.73
N PHE A 171 -8.96 18.65 -3.41
CA PHE A 171 -10.01 18.13 -2.50
C PHE A 171 -10.86 19.24 -1.87
N ASP A 172 -10.38 20.49 -1.89
CA ASP A 172 -11.03 21.60 -1.22
C ASP A 172 -12.05 22.31 -2.13
N GLY A 173 -11.86 22.24 -3.47
CA GLY A 173 -12.75 22.86 -4.46
C GLY A 173 -12.27 24.23 -4.85
#